data_AF-A0A9D6LIH6-F1
#
_entry.id   AF-A0A9D6LIH6-F1
#
_cell.length_a   1.000
_cell.length_b   1.000
_cell.length_c   1.000
_cell.angle_alpha   90.00
_cell.angle_beta   90.00
_cell.angle_gamma   90.00
#
_symmetry.space_group_name_H-M   'P 1'
#
loop_
_entity.id
_entity.type
_entity.pdbx_description
1 polymer ?
#
loop_
_entity_poly.entity_id
_entity_poly.type
_entity_poly.pdbx_seq_one_letter_code
_entity_poly.pdbx_strand_id
1 'polypeptide(L)'
;MKRFIVVIALAFSLFNAHAAKAPVLLVLEHSQADKIIQTKLEIKPGLVPSPYPGQVQTKWIIRAGEAVKSAVEPPSHNVNFFKKISNTQYMPLFIVNVRYFLDAAGAWWPRFQLNQEPLVMRQGNRWIPLTTTQGVASLIVQTGTALPNAQGYSASLELGFTNGATPIDAWLVQ
;
A
#
# COMPACT_ATOMS: atom_id res chain seq x y z
N MET A 1 52.26 -17.98 -47.73
CA MET A 1 51.06 -18.39 -46.95
C MET A 1 50.57 -17.18 -46.15
N LYS A 2 49.44 -16.58 -46.53
CA LYS A 2 48.86 -15.39 -45.88
C LYS A 2 47.94 -15.81 -44.73
N ARG A 3 48.17 -15.30 -43.52
CA ARG A 3 47.31 -15.51 -42.35
C ARG A 3 46.18 -14.47 -42.37
N PHE A 4 44.93 -14.93 -42.38
CA PHE A 4 43.76 -14.07 -42.22
C PHE A 4 43.45 -13.93 -40.72
N ILE A 5 43.41 -12.70 -40.23
CA ILE A 5 42.91 -12.36 -38.89
C ILE A 5 41.45 -11.97 -39.08
N VAL A 6 40.53 -12.74 -38.49
CA VAL A 6 39.11 -12.41 -38.42
C VAL A 6 38.90 -11.65 -37.11
N VAL A 7 38.58 -10.35 -37.21
CA VAL A 7 38.16 -9.54 -36.06
C VAL A 7 36.64 -9.65 -35.96
N ILE A 8 36.16 -10.37 -34.94
CA ILE A 8 34.73 -10.45 -34.62
C ILE A 8 34.38 -9.21 -33.79
N ALA A 9 33.68 -8.26 -34.39
CA ALA A 9 33.10 -7.14 -33.67
C ALA A 9 31.83 -7.61 -32.94
N LEU A 10 31.91 -7.72 -31.61
CA LEU A 10 30.74 -7.91 -30.76
C LEU A 10 29.95 -6.59 -30.71
N ALA A 11 28.82 -6.54 -31.41
CA ALA A 11 27.86 -5.45 -31.26
C ALA A 11 27.08 -5.66 -29.94
N PHE A 12 27.41 -4.88 -28.91
CA PHE A 12 26.59 -4.77 -27.71
C PHE A 12 25.35 -3.93 -28.04
N SER A 13 24.23 -4.60 -28.33
CA SER A 13 22.92 -3.96 -28.38
C SER A 13 22.53 -3.51 -26.98
N LEU A 14 22.70 -2.21 -26.71
CA LEU A 14 22.13 -1.54 -25.55
C LEU A 14 20.60 -1.54 -25.69
N PHE A 15 19.95 -2.56 -25.11
CA PHE A 15 18.53 -2.49 -24.84
C PHE A 15 18.31 -1.38 -23.80
N ASN A 16 17.99 -0.18 -24.26
CA ASN A 16 17.37 0.86 -23.45
C ASN A 16 15.97 0.38 -23.04
N ALA A 17 15.91 -0.50 -22.04
CA ALA A 17 14.69 -0.80 -21.34
C ALA A 17 14.23 0.49 -20.65
N HIS A 18 13.33 1.22 -21.30
CA HIS A 18 12.49 2.18 -20.58
C HIS A 18 11.77 1.38 -19.50
N ALA A 19 12.23 1.51 -18.25
CA ALA A 19 11.55 0.93 -17.12
C ALA A 19 10.12 1.49 -17.12
N ALA A 20 9.16 0.64 -17.49
CA ALA A 20 7.76 1.00 -17.48
C ALA A 20 7.42 1.49 -16.06
N LYS A 21 6.78 2.66 -15.97
CA LYS A 21 6.39 3.24 -14.69
C LYS A 21 5.55 2.21 -13.93
N ALA A 22 5.91 1.93 -12.67
CA ALA A 22 5.17 1.00 -11.84
C ALA A 22 3.71 1.49 -11.70
N PRO A 23 2.71 0.61 -11.88
CA PRO A 23 1.31 1.01 -11.78
C PRO A 23 1.01 1.49 -10.36
N VAL A 24 0.11 2.47 -10.26
CA VAL A 24 -0.39 2.95 -8.97
C VAL A 24 -1.36 1.90 -8.42
N LEU A 25 -1.00 1.25 -7.32
CA LEU A 25 -1.82 0.23 -6.68
C LEU A 25 -3.05 0.86 -6.00
N LEU A 26 -2.81 1.91 -5.22
CA LEU A 26 -3.86 2.63 -4.49
C LEU A 26 -3.50 4.10 -4.27
N VAL A 27 -4.50 4.90 -3.92
CA VAL A 27 -4.33 6.29 -3.52
C VAL A 27 -4.72 6.43 -2.06
N LEU A 28 -3.80 6.96 -1.25
CA LEU A 28 -4.05 7.35 0.13
C LEU A 28 -4.45 8.82 0.16
N GLU A 29 -5.64 9.09 0.68
CA GLU A 29 -6.26 10.41 0.69
C GLU A 29 -6.54 10.88 2.12
N HIS A 30 -6.34 12.17 2.36
CA HIS A 30 -6.78 12.86 3.57
C HIS A 30 -7.14 14.31 3.28
N SER A 31 -7.78 14.97 4.24
CA SER A 31 -8.08 16.41 4.17
C SER A 31 -7.05 17.21 4.97
N GLN A 32 -6.52 18.29 4.39
CA GLN A 32 -5.63 19.22 5.07
C GLN A 32 -6.04 20.66 4.69
N ALA A 33 -6.41 21.46 5.69
CA ALA A 33 -6.87 22.84 5.48
C ALA A 33 -7.92 22.95 4.35
N ASP A 34 -8.95 22.11 4.43
CA ASP A 34 -10.06 21.98 3.47
C ASP A 34 -9.66 21.56 2.04
N LYS A 35 -8.41 21.12 1.84
CA LYS A 35 -7.94 20.54 0.58
C LYS A 35 -7.81 19.04 0.69
N ILE A 36 -8.19 18.35 -0.37
CA ILE A 36 -7.97 16.91 -0.51
C ILE A 36 -6.55 16.68 -0.99
N ILE A 37 -5.77 15.97 -0.18
CA ILE A 37 -4.40 15.57 -0.48
C ILE A 37 -4.41 14.10 -0.88
N GLN A 38 -3.84 13.79 -2.04
CA GLN A 38 -3.78 12.44 -2.59
C GLN A 38 -2.33 11.99 -2.77
N THR A 39 -2.00 10.85 -2.17
CA THR A 39 -0.67 10.23 -2.25
C THR A 39 -0.80 8.91 -2.99
N LYS A 40 -0.09 8.78 -4.12
CA LYS A 40 -0.08 7.57 -4.94
C LYS A 40 0.87 6.53 -4.35
N LEU A 41 0.38 5.31 -4.14
CA LEU A 41 1.17 4.18 -3.69
C LEU A 41 1.42 3.27 -4.90
N GLU A 42 2.65 3.28 -5.39
CA GLU A 42 3.11 2.42 -6.49
C GLU A 42 3.71 1.12 -5.92
N ILE A 43 3.71 0.05 -6.73
CA ILE A 43 4.37 -1.20 -6.36
C ILE A 43 5.89 -1.00 -6.39
N LYS A 44 6.49 -0.78 -5.23
CA LYS A 44 7.94 -0.57 -5.06
C LYS A 44 8.48 -1.45 -3.94
N PRO A 45 9.70 -2.00 -4.09
CA PRO A 45 10.33 -2.78 -3.04
C PRO A 45 10.70 -1.89 -1.85
N GLY A 46 10.55 -2.44 -0.65
CA GLY A 46 10.99 -1.81 0.60
C GLY A 46 10.00 -0.83 1.21
N LEU A 47 10.37 -0.32 2.39
CA LEU A 47 9.57 0.64 3.13
C LEU A 47 9.64 2.01 2.46
N VAL A 48 8.48 2.59 2.13
CA VAL A 48 8.37 3.90 1.51
C VAL A 48 7.88 4.91 2.54
N PRO A 49 8.62 6.01 2.79
CA PRO A 49 8.17 7.06 3.70
C PRO A 49 7.02 7.86 3.08
N SER A 50 6.08 8.26 3.92
CA SER A 50 5.04 9.22 3.57
C SER A 50 5.67 10.58 3.25
N PRO A 51 5.17 11.30 2.22
CA PRO A 51 5.55 12.70 2.00
C PRO A 51 5.03 13.63 3.12
N TYR A 52 4.13 13.15 3.97
CA TYR A 52 3.50 13.90 5.06
C TYR A 52 3.69 13.21 6.41
N PRO A 53 4.94 12.91 6.83
CA PRO A 53 5.17 12.20 8.08
C PRO A 53 4.80 13.08 9.29
N GLY A 54 4.29 12.46 10.34
CA GLY A 54 3.84 13.08 11.58
C GLY A 54 2.49 13.79 11.47
N GLN A 55 1.91 13.92 10.28
CA GLN A 55 0.64 14.59 10.10
C GLN A 55 -0.51 13.69 10.55
N VAL A 56 -1.07 14.01 11.71
CA VAL A 56 -2.20 13.27 12.28
C VAL A 56 -3.47 13.56 11.51
N GLN A 57 -4.24 12.52 11.20
CA GLN A 57 -5.53 12.66 10.54
C GLN A 57 -6.59 11.89 11.32
N THR A 58 -7.77 12.48 11.47
CA THR A 58 -8.93 11.81 12.06
C THR A 58 -9.53 10.77 11.12
N LYS A 59 -9.29 10.94 9.80
CA LYS A 59 -9.80 10.08 8.75
C LYS A 59 -8.78 9.94 7.62
N TRP A 60 -8.59 8.71 7.18
CA TRP A 60 -7.83 8.33 5.99
C TRP A 60 -8.76 7.63 5.01
N ILE A 61 -8.59 7.89 3.72
CA ILE A 61 -9.37 7.25 2.67
C ILE A 61 -8.42 6.51 1.73
N ILE A 62 -8.68 5.24 1.47
CA ILE A 62 -7.97 4.44 0.48
C ILE A 62 -8.88 4.30 -0.73
N ARG A 63 -8.37 4.70 -1.90
CA ARG A 63 -9.06 4.60 -3.19
C ARG A 63 -8.29 3.73 -4.16
N ALA A 64 -9.01 3.22 -5.16
CA ALA A 64 -8.42 2.53 -6.29
C ALA A 64 -7.37 3.42 -6.97
N GLY A 65 -6.23 2.83 -7.30
CA GLY A 65 -5.22 3.48 -8.12
C GLY A 65 -5.57 3.35 -9.61
N GLU A 66 -4.67 2.75 -10.36
CA GLU A 66 -4.80 2.56 -11.80
C GLU A 66 -5.34 1.16 -12.13
N ALA A 67 -6.16 1.09 -13.18
CA ALA A 67 -6.56 -0.20 -13.74
C ALA A 67 -5.40 -0.85 -14.50
N VAL A 68 -5.29 -2.17 -14.39
CA VAL A 68 -4.26 -2.95 -15.06
C VAL A 68 -4.87 -3.65 -16.27
N LYS A 69 -4.24 -3.46 -17.44
CA LYS A 69 -4.56 -4.24 -18.65
C LYS A 69 -3.75 -5.52 -18.62
N SER A 70 -4.42 -6.65 -18.46
CA SER A 70 -3.79 -7.98 -18.41
C SER A 70 -4.77 -9.04 -18.89
N ALA A 71 -4.27 -10.06 -19.59
CA ALA A 71 -5.06 -11.20 -20.02
C ALA A 71 -5.46 -12.12 -18.84
N VAL A 72 -4.73 -12.06 -17.73
CA VAL A 72 -4.97 -12.84 -16.52
C VAL A 72 -5.08 -11.92 -15.30
N GLU A 73 -5.68 -12.42 -14.22
CA GLU A 73 -5.79 -11.68 -12.95
C GLU A 73 -4.39 -11.25 -12.47
N PRO A 74 -4.15 -9.95 -12.22
CA PRO A 74 -2.89 -9.49 -11.63
C PRO A 74 -2.69 -10.04 -10.21
N PRO A 75 -1.44 -10.19 -9.73
CA PRO A 75 -1.16 -10.65 -8.39
C PRO A 75 -1.84 -9.78 -7.32
N SER A 76 -2.26 -10.42 -6.22
CA SER A 76 -2.71 -9.69 -5.03
C SER A 76 -1.53 -9.12 -4.26
N HIS A 77 -1.77 -8.05 -3.52
CA HIS A 77 -0.76 -7.36 -2.71
C HIS A 77 -1.23 -7.10 -1.31
N ASN A 78 -0.30 -7.08 -0.35
CA ASN A 78 -0.57 -6.60 1.00
C ASN A 78 0.12 -5.25 1.20
N VAL A 79 -0.64 -4.26 1.64
CA VAL A 79 -0.10 -2.94 1.98
C VAL A 79 -0.13 -2.77 3.48
N ASN A 80 1.05 -2.79 4.10
CA ASN A 80 1.23 -2.56 5.52
C ASN A 80 1.45 -1.07 5.75
N PHE A 81 0.65 -0.44 6.62
CA PHE A 81 0.78 0.97 6.98
C PHE A 81 1.40 1.12 8.36
N PHE A 82 2.24 2.13 8.54
CA PHE A 82 3.02 2.31 9.75
C PHE A 82 2.97 3.73 10.30
N LYS A 83 3.13 3.83 11.62
CA LYS A 83 3.48 5.05 12.35
C LYS A 83 4.93 4.98 12.80
N LYS A 84 5.66 6.07 12.72
CA LYS A 84 7.03 6.17 13.23
C LYS A 84 7.00 6.38 14.74
N ILE A 85 7.74 5.56 15.49
CA ILE A 85 7.92 5.71 16.95
C ILE A 85 9.24 6.41 17.24
N SER A 86 10.29 6.08 16.49
CA SER A 86 11.64 6.65 16.64
C SER A 86 12.32 6.76 15.28
N ASN A 87 13.58 7.22 15.23
CA ASN A 87 14.31 7.35 13.96
C ASN A 87 14.45 6.05 13.17
N THR A 88 14.47 4.91 13.85
CA THR A 88 14.68 3.59 13.24
C THR A 88 13.51 2.63 13.44
N GLN A 89 12.49 3.02 14.20
CA GLN A 89 11.40 2.12 14.59
C GLN A 89 10.05 2.60 14.07
N TYR A 90 9.35 1.66 13.45
CA TYR A 90 7.99 1.81 12.95
C TYR A 90 7.05 0.85 13.69
N MET A 91 5.86 1.35 14.02
CA MET A 91 4.73 0.58 14.55
C MET A 91 3.78 0.25 13.41
N PRO A 92 3.46 -1.03 13.17
CA PRO A 92 2.37 -1.38 12.27
C PRO A 92 1.04 -0.80 12.78
N LEU A 93 0.26 -0.22 11.87
CA LEU A 93 -1.08 0.32 12.15
C LEU A 93 -2.17 -0.63 11.66
N PHE A 94 -2.09 -1.02 10.39
CA PHE A 94 -3.05 -1.91 9.74
C PHE A 94 -2.50 -2.46 8.43
N ILE A 95 -3.15 -3.49 7.92
CA ILE A 95 -2.83 -4.12 6.64
C ILE A 95 -4.06 -4.05 5.74
N VAL A 96 -3.86 -3.69 4.48
CA VAL A 96 -4.88 -3.74 3.44
C VAL A 96 -4.49 -4.79 2.42
N ASN A 97 -5.38 -5.78 2.24
CA ASN A 97 -5.29 -6.74 1.16
C ASN A 97 -5.85 -6.09 -0.10
N VAL A 98 -5.06 -6.10 -1.17
CA VAL A 98 -5.43 -5.57 -2.47
C VAL A 98 -5.55 -6.73 -3.45
N ARG A 99 -6.73 -6.87 -4.05
CA ARG A 99 -7.01 -7.86 -5.08
C ARG A 99 -7.66 -7.21 -6.28
N TYR A 100 -7.42 -7.74 -7.46
CA TYR A 100 -7.93 -7.19 -8.70
C TYR A 100 -9.22 -7.89 -9.13
N PHE A 101 -10.20 -7.09 -9.57
CA PHE A 101 -11.46 -7.59 -10.11
C PHE A 101 -11.71 -6.99 -11.48
N LEU A 102 -12.12 -7.82 -12.42
CA LEU A 102 -12.42 -7.41 -13.79
C LEU A 102 -13.69 -6.54 -13.79
N ASP A 103 -13.64 -5.40 -14.49
CA ASP A 103 -14.83 -4.59 -14.76
C ASP A 103 -15.52 -5.01 -16.07
N ALA A 104 -16.65 -4.36 -16.37
CA ALA A 104 -17.40 -4.61 -17.60
C ALA A 104 -16.63 -4.21 -18.89
N ALA A 105 -15.60 -3.38 -18.77
CA ALA A 105 -14.73 -2.96 -19.88
C ALA A 105 -13.53 -3.91 -20.08
N GLY A 106 -13.41 -4.96 -19.27
CA GLY A 106 -12.31 -5.92 -19.34
C GLY A 106 -11.00 -5.41 -18.73
N ALA A 107 -11.06 -4.38 -17.87
CA ALA A 107 -9.91 -3.87 -17.12
C ALA A 107 -9.91 -4.40 -15.69
N TRP A 108 -8.73 -4.73 -15.16
CA TRP A 108 -8.57 -5.21 -13.79
C TRP A 108 -8.42 -4.03 -12.83
N TRP A 109 -9.38 -3.85 -11.92
CA TRP A 109 -9.35 -2.77 -10.94
C TRP A 109 -8.98 -3.29 -9.54
N PRO A 110 -8.10 -2.61 -8.81
CA PRO A 110 -7.80 -2.95 -7.43
C PRO A 110 -9.01 -2.68 -6.54
N ARG A 111 -9.30 -3.63 -5.65
CA ARG A 111 -10.25 -3.52 -4.55
C ARG A 111 -9.59 -3.93 -3.24
N PHE A 112 -10.20 -3.52 -2.14
CA PHE A 112 -9.55 -3.49 -0.84
C PHE A 112 -10.34 -4.25 0.21
N GLN A 113 -9.63 -5.01 1.02
CA GLN A 113 -10.14 -5.58 2.25
C GLN A 113 -9.20 -5.17 3.38
N LEU A 114 -9.76 -4.60 4.44
CA LEU A 114 -9.00 -4.31 5.65
C LEU A 114 -8.76 -5.63 6.40
N ASN A 115 -7.50 -5.94 6.71
CA ASN A 115 -7.23 -6.99 7.69
C ASN A 115 -7.58 -6.45 9.08
N GLN A 116 -8.63 -7.02 9.68
CA GLN A 116 -9.13 -6.64 11.01
C GLN A 116 -8.53 -7.47 12.15
N GLU A 117 -7.56 -8.34 11.86
CA GLU A 117 -6.87 -9.09 12.90
C GLU A 117 -6.13 -8.16 13.86
N PRO A 118 -6.27 -8.36 15.19
CA PRO A 118 -5.56 -7.54 16.16
C PRO A 118 -4.05 -7.70 16.00
N LEU A 119 -3.36 -6.58 15.78
CA LEU A 119 -1.91 -6.54 15.77
C LEU A 119 -1.41 -6.77 17.20
N VAL A 120 -0.77 -7.90 17.45
CA VAL A 120 -0.24 -8.30 18.77
C VAL A 120 1.24 -8.63 18.71
N MET A 121 1.95 -8.43 19.81
CA MET A 121 3.30 -8.95 20.04
C MET A 121 3.34 -9.79 21.31
N ARG A 122 4.32 -10.70 21.38
CA ARG A 122 4.56 -11.48 22.59
C ARG A 122 5.57 -10.75 23.48
N GLN A 123 5.16 -10.39 24.69
CA GLN A 123 6.03 -9.84 25.72
C GLN A 123 6.09 -10.83 26.89
N GLY A 124 7.24 -11.49 27.05
CA GLY A 124 7.37 -12.63 27.96
C GLY A 124 6.40 -13.75 27.59
N ASN A 125 5.48 -14.11 28.49
CA ASN A 125 4.48 -15.14 28.25
C ASN A 125 3.06 -14.61 27.96
N ARG A 126 2.92 -13.33 27.58
CA ARG A 126 1.62 -12.70 27.28
C ARG A 126 1.61 -12.11 25.87
N TRP A 127 0.47 -12.24 25.20
CA TRP A 127 0.15 -11.48 23.99
C TRP A 127 -0.36 -10.11 24.39
N ILE A 128 0.26 -9.06 23.85
CA ILE A 128 -0.12 -7.67 24.09
C ILE A 128 -0.44 -6.99 22.75
N PRO A 129 -1.47 -6.12 22.67
CA PRO A 129 -1.74 -5.36 21.47
C PRO A 129 -0.60 -4.39 21.14
N LEU A 130 -0.25 -4.30 19.85
CA LEU A 130 0.77 -3.38 19.32
C LEU A 130 0.30 -1.93 19.37
N THR A 131 -0.99 -1.70 19.15
CA THR A 131 -1.57 -0.36 19.09
C THR A 131 -2.30 -0.05 20.39
N THR A 132 -1.60 0.38 21.44
CA THR A 132 -2.24 0.90 22.66
C THR A 132 -1.95 2.38 22.87
N THR A 133 -2.93 3.12 23.37
CA THR A 133 -2.75 4.49 23.85
C THR A 133 -3.28 4.55 25.27
N GLN A 134 -2.41 4.85 26.23
CA GLN A 134 -2.76 4.84 27.67
C GLN A 134 -3.39 3.49 28.13
N GLY A 135 -2.95 2.37 27.55
CA GLY A 135 -3.47 1.03 27.88
C GLY A 135 -4.75 0.62 27.14
N VAL A 136 -5.36 1.50 26.33
CA VAL A 136 -6.54 1.19 25.50
C VAL A 136 -6.09 0.79 24.09
N ALA A 137 -6.60 -0.32 23.57
CA ALA A 137 -6.34 -0.75 22.20
C ALA A 137 -6.94 0.24 21.19
N SER A 138 -6.13 0.71 20.25
CA SER A 138 -6.59 1.48 19.10
C SER A 138 -7.17 0.53 18.08
N LEU A 139 -8.47 0.64 17.85
CA LEU A 139 -9.21 -0.12 16.86
C LEU A 139 -9.40 0.74 15.61
N ILE A 140 -9.29 0.11 14.45
CA ILE A 140 -9.61 0.74 13.18
C ILE A 140 -11.12 0.65 12.99
N VAL A 141 -11.74 1.79 12.73
CA VAL A 141 -13.17 1.86 12.42
C VAL A 141 -13.30 2.17 10.94
N GLN A 142 -13.95 1.26 10.21
CA GLN A 142 -14.37 1.54 8.85
C GLN A 142 -15.66 2.36 8.90
N THR A 143 -15.61 3.59 8.38
CA THR A 143 -16.71 4.57 8.47
C THR A 143 -17.39 4.85 7.13
N GLY A 144 -16.86 4.30 6.04
CA GLY A 144 -17.37 4.53 4.69
C GLY A 144 -18.59 3.67 4.35
N THR A 145 -19.33 4.11 3.33
CA THR A 145 -20.55 3.43 2.83
C THR A 145 -20.28 2.43 1.71
N ALA A 146 -19.04 2.33 1.24
CA ALA A 146 -18.68 1.43 0.14
C ALA A 146 -18.97 -0.02 0.54
N LEU A 147 -19.91 -0.65 -0.16
CA LEU A 147 -20.28 -2.03 0.10
C LEU A 147 -19.22 -2.99 -0.47
N PRO A 148 -18.78 -3.98 0.30
CA PRO A 148 -17.91 -5.02 -0.21
C PRO A 148 -18.64 -5.89 -1.25
N ASN A 149 -17.88 -6.47 -2.17
CA ASN A 149 -18.37 -7.54 -3.02
C ASN A 149 -18.56 -8.85 -2.23
N ALA A 150 -19.02 -9.91 -2.90
CA ALA A 150 -19.25 -11.23 -2.30
C ALA A 150 -17.98 -11.86 -1.66
N GLN A 151 -16.79 -11.38 -2.00
CA GLN A 151 -15.53 -11.83 -1.42
C GLN A 151 -15.02 -10.93 -0.28
N GLY A 152 -15.77 -9.90 0.12
CA GLY A 152 -15.38 -8.98 1.19
C GLY A 152 -14.53 -7.79 0.74
N TYR A 153 -14.36 -7.56 -0.57
CA TYR A 153 -13.52 -6.48 -1.11
C TYR A 153 -14.34 -5.26 -1.54
N SER A 154 -13.97 -4.09 -1.04
CA SER A 154 -14.61 -2.79 -1.30
C SER A 154 -13.82 -1.95 -2.31
N ALA A 155 -14.48 -1.07 -3.07
CA ALA A 155 -13.81 -0.18 -4.02
C ALA A 155 -12.99 0.94 -3.34
N SER A 156 -13.30 1.23 -2.08
CA SER A 156 -12.57 2.17 -1.23
C SER A 156 -12.73 1.76 0.24
N LEU A 157 -11.80 2.22 1.08
CA LEU A 157 -11.92 2.11 2.54
C LEU A 157 -11.83 3.51 3.14
N GLU A 158 -12.74 3.85 4.05
CA GLU A 158 -12.63 5.07 4.88
C GLU A 158 -12.37 4.64 6.31
N LEU A 159 -11.24 5.08 6.86
CA LEU A 159 -10.68 4.58 8.11
C LEU A 159 -10.56 5.72 9.12
N GLY A 160 -11.04 5.49 10.33
CA GLY A 160 -10.72 6.27 11.53
C GLY A 160 -10.16 5.37 12.62
N PHE A 161 -9.66 5.95 13.71
CA PHE A 161 -9.14 5.20 14.86
C PHE A 161 -9.86 5.60 16.15
N THR A 162 -10.17 4.63 17.01
CA THR A 162 -10.93 4.87 18.26
C THR A 162 -10.20 5.75 19.28
N ASN A 163 -8.87 5.80 19.21
CA ASN A 163 -8.02 6.63 20.08
C ASN A 163 -7.72 8.01 19.50
N GLY A 164 -8.40 8.40 18.40
CA GLY A 164 -8.29 9.74 17.81
C GLY A 164 -7.40 9.80 16.57
N ALA A 165 -6.92 11.00 16.25
CA ALA A 165 -6.16 11.26 15.03
C ALA A 165 -4.84 10.48 15.01
N THR A 166 -4.54 9.83 13.88
CA THR A 166 -3.38 8.95 13.73
C THR A 166 -2.60 9.34 12.46
N PRO A 167 -1.27 9.47 12.53
CA PRO A 167 -0.45 9.72 11.34
C PRO A 167 -0.15 8.42 10.61
N ILE A 168 0.00 8.49 9.28
CA ILE A 168 0.58 7.43 8.46
C ILE A 168 1.92 7.93 7.94
N ASP A 169 2.99 7.34 8.45
CA ASP A 169 4.36 7.82 8.26
C ASP A 169 5.14 7.03 7.22
N ALA A 170 4.72 5.80 6.96
CA ALA A 170 5.30 4.94 5.94
C ALA A 170 4.35 3.81 5.54
N TRP A 171 4.66 3.15 4.43
CA TRP A 171 4.01 1.92 4.00
C TRP A 171 4.98 0.94 3.34
N LEU A 172 4.59 -0.33 3.30
CA LEU A 172 5.30 -1.41 2.62
C LEU A 172 4.30 -2.20 1.77
N VAL A 173 4.59 -2.32 0.47
CA VAL A 173 3.82 -3.16 -0.46
C VAL A 173 4.54 -4.51 -0.61
N GLN A 174 3.80 -5.60 -0.40
CA GLN A 174 4.28 -6.99 -0.49
C GLN A 174 3.46 -7.77 -1.52
#